data_AF-A0A843VF75-F1
#
_entry.id   AF-A0A843VF75-F1
#
_cell.length_a   1.000
_cell.length_b   1.000
_cell.length_c   1.000
_cell.angle_alpha   90.00
_cell.angle_beta   90.00
_cell.angle_gamma   90.00
#
_symmetry.space_group_name_H-M   'P 1'
#
loop_
_entity.id
_entity.type
_entity.pdbx_description
1 polymer ?
#
loop_
_entity_poly.entity_id
_entity_poly.type
_entity_poly.pdbx_seq_one_letter_code
_entity_poly.pdbx_strand_id
1 'polypeptide(L)'
;MDEFVQSQLILAALTIVTHVLRVGGKFIAKIFRGKDTSLLYCQLKLFFSSVTFAKPKSSRNSSIEAFAVCENYHPPEGFNEKDLHRLLEKVGSPSGSDDLDCGSGWLEGPNKVYIPFLACGDLSGYDSDRSYPLPTTAEGASYQSLEPVQPPIAPPYKTALELKKAACHGVGDFEKLSLGS
;
A
#
# COMPACT_ATOMS: atom_id res chain seq x y z
N MET A 1 14.17 2.13 -7.86
CA MET A 1 13.80 3.34 -8.63
C MET A 1 12.43 3.83 -8.21
N ASP A 2 11.43 2.94 -8.17
CA ASP A 2 10.02 3.32 -7.96
C ASP A 2 9.74 4.03 -6.63
N GLU A 3 10.41 3.64 -5.54
CA GLU A 3 10.29 4.32 -4.23
C GLU A 3 10.76 5.77 -4.30
N PHE A 4 11.93 6.03 -4.88
CA PHE A 4 12.48 7.38 -5.01
C PHE A 4 11.58 8.30 -5.84
N VAL A 5 11.09 7.80 -6.98
CA VAL A 5 10.19 8.56 -7.85
C VAL A 5 8.88 8.89 -7.14
N GLN A 6 8.33 7.95 -6.37
CA GLN A 6 7.11 8.20 -5.61
C GLN A 6 7.34 9.19 -4.47
N SER A 7 8.46 9.11 -3.74
CA SER A 7 8.82 10.08 -2.72
C SER A 7 8.91 11.50 -3.29
N GLN A 8 9.48 11.67 -4.48
CA GLN A 8 9.48 12.96 -5.19
C GLN A 8 8.07 13.43 -5.57
N LEU A 9 7.19 12.52 -5.97
CA LEU A 9 5.79 12.86 -6.27
C LEU A 9 5.04 13.35 -5.01
N ILE A 10 5.29 12.73 -3.85
CA ILE A 10 4.70 13.16 -2.58
C ILE A 10 5.25 14.52 -2.16
N LEU A 11 6.54 14.77 -2.41
CA LEU A 11 7.15 16.06 -2.15
C LEU A 11 6.54 17.18 -3.00
N ALA A 12 6.33 16.91 -4.29
CA ALA A 12 5.63 17.83 -5.18
C ALA A 12 4.17 18.05 -4.75
N ALA A 13 3.49 16.98 -4.29
CA ALA A 13 2.15 17.10 -3.73
C ALA A 13 2.14 17.95 -2.44
N LEU A 14 3.16 17.83 -1.59
CA LEU A 14 3.31 18.66 -0.39
C LEU A 14 3.42 20.15 -0.75
N THR A 15 4.12 20.49 -1.83
CA THR A 15 4.14 21.87 -2.35
C THR A 15 2.73 22.39 -2.65
N ILE A 16 1.87 21.58 -3.24
CA ILE A 16 0.48 22.00 -3.51
C ILE A 16 -0.30 22.11 -2.19
N VAL A 17 -0.10 21.16 -1.28
CA VAL A 17 -0.75 21.11 0.03
C VAL A 17 -0.45 22.38 0.84
N THR A 18 0.78 22.89 0.83
CA THR A 18 1.11 24.10 1.59
C THR A 18 0.35 25.34 1.11
N HIS A 19 -0.10 25.37 -0.15
CA HIS A 19 -0.86 26.50 -0.70
C HIS A 19 -2.38 26.35 -0.52
N VAL A 20 -2.88 25.12 -0.36
CA VAL A 20 -4.33 24.83 -0.43
C VAL A 20 -4.90 24.37 0.91
N LEU A 21 -4.10 23.68 1.73
CA LEU A 21 -4.59 23.07 2.94
C LEU A 21 -4.66 24.09 4.08
N ARG A 22 -5.85 24.23 4.68
CA ARG A 22 -6.03 25.06 5.88
C ARG A 22 -5.29 24.46 7.08
N VAL A 23 -4.89 25.30 8.02
CA VAL A 23 -4.36 24.87 9.33
C VAL A 23 -5.37 23.93 10.02
N GLY A 24 -4.86 22.84 10.60
CA GLY A 24 -5.67 21.75 11.14
C GLY A 24 -6.19 20.76 10.09
N GLY A 25 -5.86 20.94 8.81
CA GLY A 25 -6.24 20.05 7.72
C GLY A 25 -5.57 18.66 7.80
N LYS A 26 -6.07 17.74 6.97
CA LYS A 26 -5.52 16.38 6.84
C LYS A 26 -5.01 16.16 5.42
N PHE A 27 -3.91 15.44 5.29
CA PHE A 27 -3.31 15.04 4.02
C PHE A 27 -3.08 13.52 4.03
N ILE A 28 -3.57 12.84 3.00
CA ILE A 28 -3.44 11.39 2.86
C ILE A 28 -2.78 11.12 1.51
N ALA A 29 -1.68 10.36 1.52
CA ALA A 29 -0.93 10.01 0.31
C ALA A 29 -0.59 8.53 0.28
N LYS A 30 -0.62 7.93 -0.91
CA LYS A 30 -0.15 6.57 -1.13
C LYS A 30 1.38 6.56 -1.18
N ILE A 31 1.99 5.69 -0.39
CA ILE A 31 3.44 5.50 -0.26
C ILE A 31 3.81 4.04 -0.54
N PHE A 32 5.07 3.78 -0.87
CA PHE A 32 5.69 2.47 -0.87
C PHE A 32 6.51 2.36 0.40
N ARG A 33 6.30 1.26 1.13
CA ARG A 33 7.19 0.93 2.25
C ARG A 33 8.52 0.50 1.65
N GLY A 34 9.57 1.21 2.03
CA GLY A 34 10.93 0.90 1.61
C GLY A 34 11.96 1.49 2.56
N LYS A 35 13.20 1.64 2.09
CA LYS A 35 14.33 2.02 2.93
C LYS A 35 14.24 3.49 3.38
N ASP A 36 13.68 4.37 2.56
CA ASP A 36 13.71 5.82 2.75
C ASP A 36 12.41 6.35 3.40
N THR A 37 11.53 5.44 3.80
CA THR A 37 10.26 5.70 4.50
C THR A 37 10.42 6.61 5.74
N SER A 38 11.54 6.47 6.46
CA SER A 38 11.84 7.30 7.64
C SER A 38 12.15 8.75 7.31
N LEU A 39 12.84 9.00 6.21
CA LEU A 39 13.12 10.37 5.76
C LEU A 39 11.81 11.07 5.36
N LEU A 40 10.97 10.37 4.60
CA LEU A 40 9.65 10.88 4.22
C LEU A 40 8.79 11.20 5.45
N TYR A 41 8.80 10.32 6.45
CA TYR A 41 8.09 10.56 7.71
C TYR A 41 8.56 11.85 8.39
N CYS A 42 9.87 12.06 8.52
CA CYS A 42 10.43 13.25 9.15
C CYS A 42 10.07 14.52 8.38
N GLN A 43 10.15 14.47 7.05
CA GLN A 43 9.74 15.58 6.18
C GLN A 43 8.27 15.96 6.36
N LEU A 44 7.37 14.98 6.48
CA LEU A 44 5.95 15.23 6.76
C LEU A 44 5.75 15.76 8.18
N LYS A 45 6.49 15.27 9.16
CA LYS A 45 6.35 15.67 10.58
C LYS A 45 6.63 17.14 10.83
N LEU A 46 7.39 17.80 9.96
CA LEU A 46 7.63 19.25 10.01
C LEU A 46 6.37 20.09 9.80
N PHE A 47 5.40 19.54 9.06
CA PHE A 47 4.20 20.26 8.64
C PHE A 47 2.92 19.71 9.26
N PHE A 48 2.99 18.61 10.01
CA PHE A 48 1.83 17.92 10.57
C PHE A 48 2.13 17.45 11.99
N SER A 49 1.23 17.76 12.93
CA SER A 49 1.42 17.36 14.33
C SER A 49 1.38 15.84 14.50
N SER A 50 0.59 15.13 13.70
CA SER A 50 0.51 13.66 13.71
C SER A 50 0.72 13.09 12.32
N VAL A 51 1.59 12.10 12.21
CA VAL A 51 1.85 11.36 10.97
C VAL A 51 1.83 9.89 11.33
N THR A 52 1.06 9.09 10.61
CA THR A 52 0.95 7.64 10.81
C THR A 52 0.97 6.95 9.46
N PHE A 53 1.66 5.82 9.35
CA PHE A 53 1.63 5.03 8.12
C PHE A 53 0.61 3.91 8.29
N ALA A 54 -0.38 3.88 7.43
CA ALA A 54 -1.52 2.97 7.51
C ALA A 54 -1.51 1.99 6.35
N LYS A 55 -1.85 0.72 6.62
CA LYS A 55 -2.18 -0.25 5.57
C LYS A 55 -3.58 -0.79 5.81
N PRO A 56 -4.56 -0.35 5.02
CA PRO A 56 -5.93 -0.81 5.16
C PRO A 56 -6.07 -2.26 4.68
N LYS A 57 -7.06 -2.99 5.20
CA LYS A 57 -7.37 -4.37 4.76
C LYS A 57 -7.75 -4.49 3.28
N SER A 58 -8.29 -3.42 2.70
CA SER A 58 -8.59 -3.31 1.27
C SER A 58 -7.34 -3.21 0.39
N SER A 59 -6.15 -3.05 0.99
CA SER A 59 -4.87 -3.20 0.29
C SER A 59 -4.37 -4.63 0.41
N ARG A 60 -3.89 -5.19 -0.71
CA ARG A 60 -3.28 -6.53 -0.76
C ARG A 60 -2.15 -6.66 0.25
N ASN A 61 -2.10 -7.77 0.99
CA ASN A 61 -1.04 -7.95 1.98
C ASN A 61 0.35 -8.08 1.33
N SER A 62 0.44 -8.71 0.17
CA SER A 62 1.68 -8.85 -0.60
C SER A 62 2.19 -7.55 -1.23
N SER A 63 1.37 -6.51 -1.32
CA SER A 63 1.81 -5.21 -1.82
C SER A 63 2.77 -4.56 -0.82
N ILE A 64 3.76 -3.82 -1.31
CA ILE A 64 4.62 -2.92 -0.50
C ILE A 64 3.95 -1.58 -0.21
N GLU A 65 2.80 -1.33 -0.82
CA GLU A 65 2.03 -0.10 -0.64
C GLU A 65 1.53 0.08 0.79
N ALA A 66 1.44 1.34 1.19
CA ALA A 66 0.82 1.85 2.40
C ALA A 66 0.31 3.28 2.15
N PHE A 67 -0.27 3.91 3.16
CA PHE A 67 -0.77 5.28 3.10
C PHE A 67 -0.16 6.10 4.23
N ALA A 68 0.43 7.25 3.89
CA ALA A 68 0.76 8.26 4.87
C ALA A 68 -0.52 9.01 5.25
N VAL A 69 -0.88 8.96 6.53
CA VAL A 69 -1.99 9.71 7.12
C VAL A 69 -1.39 10.84 7.94
N CYS A 70 -1.49 12.06 7.44
CA CYS A 70 -0.98 13.25 8.08
C CYS A 70 -2.17 14.07 8.59
N GLU A 71 -2.14 14.41 9.88
CA GLU A 71 -3.22 15.10 10.57
C GLU A 71 -2.73 16.37 11.25
N ASN A 72 -3.63 17.33 11.39
CA ASN A 72 -3.38 18.63 11.98
C ASN A 72 -2.24 19.36 11.26
N TYR A 73 -2.50 19.77 10.01
CA TYR A 73 -1.59 20.61 9.26
C TYR A 73 -1.21 21.85 10.08
N HIS A 74 0.08 21.97 10.35
CA HIS A 74 0.68 22.98 11.20
C HIS A 74 2.02 23.38 10.60
N PRO A 75 2.03 24.31 9.63
CA PRO A 75 3.28 24.78 9.05
C PRO A 75 4.10 25.56 10.10
N PRO A 76 5.44 25.53 10.00
CA PRO A 76 6.30 26.32 10.88
C PRO A 76 5.99 27.83 10.81
N GLU A 77 6.18 28.54 11.93
CA GLU A 77 5.95 29.98 11.99
C GLU A 77 6.90 30.73 11.04
N GLY A 78 6.36 31.61 10.21
CA GLY A 78 7.14 32.34 9.18
C GLY A 78 7.58 31.48 7.99
N PHE A 79 7.05 30.25 7.84
CA PHE A 79 7.29 29.43 6.67
C PHE A 79 6.75 30.09 5.40
N ASN A 80 7.62 30.28 4.40
CA ASN A 80 7.22 30.65 3.05
C ASN A 80 7.26 29.41 2.15
N GLU A 81 6.27 29.26 1.28
CA GLU A 81 6.11 28.08 0.43
C GLU A 81 7.27 27.92 -0.58
N LYS A 82 7.94 29.02 -0.91
CA LYS A 82 9.13 29.03 -1.79
C LYS A 82 10.36 28.37 -1.15
N ASP A 83 10.41 28.34 0.19
CA ASP A 83 11.53 27.76 0.94
C ASP A 83 11.36 26.25 1.20
N LEU A 84 10.25 25.65 0.75
CA LEU A 84 9.91 24.25 1.00
C LEU A 84 11.05 23.29 0.61
N HIS A 85 11.56 23.39 -0.61
CA HIS A 85 12.65 22.54 -1.09
C HIS A 85 13.91 22.65 -0.23
N ARG A 86 14.30 23.88 0.15
CA ARG A 86 15.47 24.12 1.01
C ARG A 86 15.30 23.49 2.40
N LEU A 87 14.09 23.59 2.95
CA LEU A 87 13.77 23.05 4.28
C LEU A 87 13.81 21.51 4.27
N LEU A 88 13.29 20.89 3.20
CA LEU A 88 13.28 19.44 3.03
C LEU A 88 14.67 18.85 2.75
N GLU A 89 15.51 19.56 1.98
CA GLU A 89 16.91 19.18 1.78
C GLU A 89 17.70 19.23 3.09
N LYS A 90 17.43 20.23 3.94
CA LYS A 90 18.07 20.33 5.26
C LYS A 90 17.80 19.12 6.16
N VAL A 91 16.61 18.51 6.04
CA VAL A 91 16.26 17.26 6.77
C VAL A 91 16.95 16.03 6.16
N GLY A 92 17.25 16.04 4.86
CA GLY A 92 17.94 14.95 4.17
C GLY A 92 19.47 14.97 4.30
N SER A 93 20.07 16.11 4.68
CA SER A 93 21.52 16.21 4.86
C SER A 93 21.96 15.65 6.23
N PRO A 94 22.87 14.64 6.26
CA PRO A 94 23.45 14.12 7.52
C PRO A 94 24.39 15.13 8.22
N SER A 95 24.55 16.34 7.66
CA SER A 95 25.48 17.39 8.10
C SER A 95 24.77 18.64 8.63
N GLY A 96 23.43 18.60 8.76
CA GLY A 96 22.62 19.74 9.20
C GLY A 96 22.75 19.99 10.71
N SER A 97 23.30 21.14 11.07
CA SER A 97 23.48 21.67 12.42
C SER A 97 22.26 21.55 13.36
N ASP A 98 22.47 20.86 14.47
CA ASP A 98 21.89 20.79 15.83
C ASP A 98 20.51 21.37 16.25
N ASP A 99 19.78 22.16 15.46
CA ASP A 99 18.64 22.91 16.02
C ASP A 99 17.24 22.50 15.51
N LEU A 100 17.13 21.48 14.65
CA LEU A 100 15.85 20.86 14.33
C LEU A 100 15.87 19.43 14.84
N ASP A 101 14.99 19.11 15.79
CA ASP A 101 14.85 17.80 16.45
C ASP A 101 14.71 16.62 15.47
N CYS A 102 14.46 16.88 14.18
CA CYS A 102 14.45 15.90 13.09
C CYS A 102 15.82 15.59 12.45
N GLY A 103 16.94 16.06 13.02
CA GLY A 103 18.30 15.83 12.50
C GLY A 103 18.97 14.62 13.15
N SER A 104 19.26 13.58 12.35
CA SER A 104 20.03 12.36 12.70
C SER A 104 19.44 11.41 13.78
N GLY A 105 19.03 11.90 14.95
CA GLY A 105 18.62 11.05 16.10
C GLY A 105 17.35 10.23 15.86
N TRP A 106 16.45 10.70 14.99
CA TRP A 106 15.22 9.99 14.62
C TRP A 106 15.46 8.89 13.59
N LEU A 107 16.47 9.04 12.71
CA LEU A 107 16.76 8.10 11.63
C LEU A 107 17.75 7.00 12.09
N GLU A 108 18.77 7.36 12.88
CA GLU A 108 19.84 6.45 13.31
C GLU A 108 20.28 6.75 14.76
N GLY A 109 20.54 5.71 15.55
CA GLY A 109 21.00 5.82 16.95
C GLY A 109 20.02 5.32 18.01
N PRO A 110 20.34 5.52 19.32
CA PRO A 110 19.53 5.00 20.43
C PRO A 110 18.15 5.66 20.58
N ASN A 111 17.97 6.86 20.01
CA ASN A 111 16.70 7.61 20.00
C ASN A 111 15.88 7.40 18.71
N LYS A 112 16.21 6.36 17.93
CA LYS A 112 15.52 6.09 16.66
C LYS A 112 14.01 5.97 16.89
N VAL A 113 13.26 6.81 16.20
CA VAL A 113 11.80 6.80 16.32
C VAL A 113 11.21 5.78 15.36
N TYR A 114 10.51 4.81 15.92
CA TYR A 114 9.74 3.86 15.13
C TYR A 114 8.48 4.55 14.60
N ILE A 115 8.32 4.51 13.29
CA ILE A 115 7.15 5.07 12.63
C ILE A 115 5.93 4.22 13.03
N PRO A 116 4.87 4.80 13.60
CA PRO A 116 3.69 4.05 13.96
C PRO A 116 3.03 3.52 12.68
N PHE A 117 2.92 2.20 12.59
CA PHE A 117 2.25 1.52 11.49
C PHE A 117 0.91 0.97 11.95
N LEU A 118 -0.18 1.51 11.40
CA LEU A 118 -1.54 1.18 11.84
C LEU A 118 -2.26 0.32 10.81
N ALA A 119 -2.83 -0.79 11.25
CA ALA A 119 -3.83 -1.51 10.46
C ALA A 119 -5.17 -0.76 10.55
N CYS A 120 -5.78 -0.42 9.42
CA CYS A 120 -7.02 0.33 9.38
C CYS A 120 -8.17 -0.49 8.79
N GLY A 121 -9.37 -0.30 9.35
CA GLY A 121 -10.62 -0.88 8.85
C GLY A 121 -11.42 -1.64 9.92
N ASP A 122 -12.69 -1.85 9.60
CA ASP A 122 -13.63 -2.68 10.35
C ASP A 122 -13.25 -4.19 10.22
N LEU A 123 -13.51 -4.99 11.26
CA LEU A 123 -13.36 -6.44 11.20
C LEU A 123 -14.43 -7.15 10.35
N SER A 124 -15.55 -6.49 10.06
CA SER A 124 -16.70 -7.03 9.34
C SER A 124 -16.59 -6.96 7.82
N GLY A 125 -15.67 -6.14 7.30
CA GLY A 125 -15.56 -5.84 5.87
C GLY A 125 -14.89 -6.92 5.02
N TYR A 126 -15.12 -6.83 3.71
CA TYR A 126 -14.40 -7.60 2.70
C TYR A 126 -12.92 -7.18 2.68
N ASP A 127 -12.02 -8.16 2.64
CA ASP A 127 -10.57 -8.01 2.52
C ASP A 127 -10.09 -8.43 1.13
N SER A 128 -8.86 -8.05 0.82
CA SER A 128 -8.26 -8.24 -0.50
C SER A 128 -7.85 -9.68 -0.80
N ASP A 129 -7.66 -10.48 0.25
CA ASP A 129 -6.96 -11.77 0.18
C ASP A 129 -7.93 -12.96 0.36
N ARG A 130 -9.19 -12.71 0.71
CA ARG A 130 -10.21 -13.76 0.89
C ARG A 130 -11.07 -13.92 -0.35
N SER A 131 -11.18 -15.18 -0.77
CA SER A 131 -12.28 -15.66 -1.60
C SER A 131 -13.47 -15.91 -0.68
N TYR A 132 -14.39 -14.95 -0.60
CA TYR A 132 -15.58 -15.07 0.26
C TYR A 132 -16.53 -16.12 -0.30
N PRO A 133 -17.15 -16.95 0.57
CA PRO A 133 -18.20 -17.86 0.13
C PRO A 133 -19.34 -17.05 -0.47
N LEU A 134 -19.76 -17.43 -1.67
CA LEU A 134 -20.87 -16.80 -2.37
C LEU A 134 -22.15 -17.02 -1.54
N PRO A 135 -22.96 -15.97 -1.33
CA PRO A 135 -24.18 -16.10 -0.52
C PRO A 135 -25.09 -17.14 -1.16
N THR A 136 -25.37 -18.21 -0.41
CA THR A 136 -26.24 -19.30 -0.86
C THR A 136 -27.71 -18.93 -0.75
N THR A 137 -28.08 -18.05 0.18
CA THR A 137 -29.46 -17.55 0.35
C THR A 137 -29.49 -16.43 1.39
N ALA A 138 -29.50 -15.17 0.96
CA ALA A 138 -30.07 -14.05 1.70
C ALA A 138 -30.34 -12.92 0.70
N GLU A 139 -31.61 -12.48 0.63
CA GLU A 139 -32.14 -11.43 -0.28
C GLU A 139 -32.51 -11.85 -1.72
N GLY A 140 -33.05 -13.06 -1.90
CA GLY A 140 -34.00 -13.35 -2.99
C GLY A 140 -33.43 -13.76 -4.36
N ALA A 141 -32.11 -13.82 -4.55
CA ALA A 141 -31.52 -14.40 -5.76
C ALA A 141 -30.28 -15.24 -5.44
N SER A 142 -30.24 -16.48 -5.93
CA SER A 142 -29.04 -17.31 -5.93
C SER A 142 -27.95 -16.65 -6.77
N TYR A 143 -26.71 -16.58 -6.29
CA TYR A 143 -25.58 -16.10 -7.09
C TYR A 143 -25.49 -16.89 -8.41
N GLN A 144 -25.71 -16.22 -9.54
CA GLN A 144 -25.58 -16.79 -10.87
C GLN A 144 -24.25 -16.34 -11.47
N SER A 145 -23.31 -17.29 -11.63
CA SER A 145 -22.07 -17.01 -12.35
C SER A 145 -22.40 -16.74 -13.82
N LEU A 146 -22.13 -15.52 -14.27
CA LEU A 146 -22.27 -15.15 -15.67
C LEU A 146 -20.94 -15.34 -16.39
N GLU A 147 -21.01 -15.69 -17.69
CA GLU A 147 -19.83 -15.75 -18.53
C GLU A 147 -19.22 -14.35 -18.73
N PRO A 148 -17.89 -14.21 -18.71
CA PRO A 148 -17.24 -12.93 -18.97
C PRO A 148 -17.63 -12.40 -20.36
N VAL A 149 -18.02 -11.12 -20.44
CA VAL A 149 -18.36 -10.46 -21.72
C VAL A 149 -17.17 -10.47 -22.69
N GLN A 150 -15.94 -10.42 -22.15
CA GLN A 150 -14.72 -10.66 -22.89
C GLN A 150 -13.85 -11.67 -22.15
N PRO A 151 -13.64 -12.88 -22.71
CA PRO A 151 -12.75 -13.85 -22.10
C PRO A 151 -11.29 -13.37 -22.19
N PRO A 152 -10.44 -13.74 -21.22
CA PRO A 152 -9.01 -13.49 -21.30
C PRO A 152 -8.41 -14.13 -22.55
N ILE A 153 -7.51 -13.42 -23.24
CA ILE A 153 -6.80 -13.94 -24.42
C ILE A 153 -6.05 -15.24 -24.08
N ALA A 154 -5.51 -15.32 -22.86
CA ALA A 154 -4.94 -16.54 -22.29
C ALA A 154 -5.31 -16.61 -20.80
N PRO A 155 -6.27 -17.47 -20.39
CA PRO A 155 -6.63 -17.57 -18.98
C PRO A 155 -5.51 -18.26 -18.19
N PRO A 156 -5.19 -17.77 -16.97
CA PRO A 156 -4.12 -18.35 -16.13
C PRO A 156 -4.39 -19.79 -15.70
N TYR A 157 -5.65 -20.25 -15.77
CA TYR A 157 -6.05 -21.62 -15.48
C TYR A 157 -5.98 -22.58 -16.68
N LYS A 158 -5.57 -22.11 -17.87
CA LYS A 158 -5.49 -22.94 -19.09
C LYS A 158 -4.57 -24.15 -18.88
N THR A 159 -3.38 -23.92 -18.33
CA THR A 159 -2.40 -24.98 -18.06
C THR A 159 -2.92 -25.98 -17.03
N ALA A 160 -3.60 -25.52 -15.99
CA ALA A 160 -4.20 -26.40 -14.99
C ALA A 160 -5.31 -27.29 -15.58
N LEU A 161 -6.12 -26.76 -16.50
CA LEU A 161 -7.14 -27.54 -17.21
C LEU A 161 -6.52 -28.57 -18.15
N GLU A 162 -5.44 -28.23 -18.85
CA GLU A 162 -4.70 -29.17 -19.71
C GLU A 162 -4.09 -30.30 -18.89
N LEU A 163 -3.45 -29.99 -17.76
CA LEU A 163 -2.91 -30.98 -16.83
C LEU A 163 -4.01 -31.86 -16.24
N LYS A 164 -5.17 -31.29 -15.86
CA LYS A 164 -6.31 -32.06 -15.37
C LYS A 164 -6.88 -32.99 -16.45
N LYS A 165 -6.96 -32.52 -17.70
CA LYS A 165 -7.37 -33.34 -18.84
C LYS A 165 -6.39 -34.48 -19.07
N ALA A 166 -5.08 -34.21 -19.07
CA ALA A 166 -4.05 -35.24 -19.23
C ALA A 166 -4.09 -36.29 -18.10
N ALA A 167 -4.27 -35.86 -16.84
CA ALA A 167 -4.40 -36.76 -15.70
C ALA A 167 -5.65 -37.64 -15.77
N CYS A 168 -6.77 -37.13 -16.30
CA CYS A 168 -8.02 -37.90 -16.39
C CYS A 168 -8.01 -38.94 -17.53
N HIS A 169 -7.21 -38.74 -18.58
CA HIS A 169 -7.06 -39.71 -19.67
C HIS A 169 -6.16 -40.92 -19.28
N GLY A 170 -5.47 -40.88 -18.13
CA GLY A 170 -4.61 -41.97 -17.66
C GLY A 170 -5.32 -43.11 -16.92
N VAL A 171 -6.63 -43.03 -16.67
CA VAL A 171 -7.37 -43.99 -15.82
C VAL A 171 -8.23 -44.99 -16.63
N GLY A 172 -8.29 -44.86 -17.96
CA GLY A 172 -9.18 -45.66 -18.81
C GLY A 172 -8.64 -46.97 -19.39
N ASP A 173 -7.33 -47.24 -19.35
CA ASP A 173 -6.71 -48.29 -20.18
C ASP A 173 -6.26 -49.58 -19.45
N PHE A 174 -6.62 -49.79 -18.17
CA PHE A 174 -6.21 -50.99 -17.41
C PHE A 174 -7.27 -52.09 -17.23
N GLU A 175 -8.53 -51.91 -17.66
CA GLU A 175 -9.61 -52.90 -17.45
C GLU A 175 -9.89 -53.85 -18.62
N LYS A 176 -9.08 -53.87 -19.71
CA LYS A 176 -9.35 -54.72 -20.89
C LYS A 176 -8.42 -55.91 -21.14
N LEU A 177 -7.52 -56.26 -20.21
CA LEU A 177 -6.52 -57.33 -20.44
C LEU A 177 -6.64 -58.59 -19.55
N SER A 178 -7.75 -58.84 -18.83
CA SER A 178 -7.85 -60.05 -17.98
C SER A 178 -9.07 -60.98 -18.16
N LEU A 179 -9.73 -61.00 -19.32
CA LEU A 179 -10.75 -62.02 -19.61
C LEU A 179 -10.63 -62.52 -21.05
N GLY A 180 -9.87 -63.59 -21.21
CA GLY A 180 -9.75 -64.39 -22.42
C GLY A 180 -9.01 -65.68 -22.07
N SER A 181 -9.76 -66.65 -21.53
CA SER A 181 -9.37 -68.05 -21.40
C SER A 181 -9.18 -68.70 -22.77
#